data_AF-A0A182SI82-F1
#
_entry.id   AF-A0A182SI82-F1
#
_cell.length_a   1.000
_cell.length_b   1.000
_cell.length_c   1.000
_cell.angle_alpha   90.00
_cell.angle_beta   90.00
_cell.angle_gamma   90.00
#
_symmetry.space_group_name_H-M   'P 1'
#
loop_
_entity.id
_entity.type
_entity.pdbx_description
1 polymer ?
#
loop_
_entity_poly.entity_id
_entity_poly.type
_entity_poly.pdbx_seq_one_letter_code
_entity_poly.pdbx_strand_id
1 'polypeptide(L)'
;MDPLEYNPLGDDLRERLDTFFGRRDHFIEVNPGRVVMPKAFADYGDSIRALPIRSNDVWLMSFPRAGSTWAQEMVWLLGNNLDYDAARNQLQQVRTPLLELSAIFSDDRGVEETVT
;
A
#
# COMPACT_ATOMS: atom_id res chain seq x y z
N MET A 1 14.12 8.34 14.69
CA MET A 1 13.10 8.34 13.61
C MET A 1 11.89 9.03 14.21
N ASP A 2 11.51 10.20 13.71
CA ASP A 2 10.46 11.03 14.31
C ASP A 2 9.10 10.35 14.20
N PRO A 3 8.25 10.32 15.23
CA PRO A 3 7.00 9.56 15.24
C PRO A 3 6.08 9.93 14.07
N LEU A 4 5.20 8.99 13.67
CA LEU A 4 4.16 9.31 12.70
C LEU A 4 3.09 10.17 13.36
N GLU A 5 2.65 11.22 12.67
CA GLU A 5 1.51 12.04 13.08
C GLU A 5 0.38 11.87 12.07
N TYR A 6 -0.84 11.70 12.58
CA TYR A 6 -2.04 11.47 11.79
C TYR A 6 -3.00 12.65 11.99
N ASN A 7 -3.05 13.54 11.01
CA ASN A 7 -3.83 14.76 11.09
C ASN A 7 -5.10 14.65 10.23
N PRO A 8 -6.22 15.27 10.65
CA PRO A 8 -7.37 15.44 9.77
C PRO A 8 -6.99 16.22 8.51
N LEU A 9 -7.64 15.89 7.39
CA LEU A 9 -7.49 16.66 6.16
C LEU A 9 -8.14 18.05 6.29
N GLY A 10 -7.56 19.05 5.63
CA GLY A 10 -8.19 20.37 5.48
C GLY A 10 -9.52 20.30 4.74
N ASP A 11 -10.43 21.23 5.05
CA ASP A 11 -11.84 21.19 4.65
C ASP A 11 -12.05 21.00 3.14
N ASP A 12 -11.39 21.80 2.30
CA ASP A 12 -11.55 21.73 0.83
C ASP A 12 -11.19 20.35 0.26
N LEU A 13 -10.03 19.80 0.65
CA LEU A 13 -9.57 18.51 0.14
C LEU A 13 -10.46 17.37 0.67
N ARG A 14 -10.85 17.45 1.94
CA ARG A 14 -11.72 16.45 2.58
C ARG A 14 -13.07 16.37 1.87
N GLU A 15 -13.74 17.51 1.65
CA GLU A 15 -15.04 17.55 0.97
C GLU A 15 -14.98 17.00 -0.46
N ARG A 16 -13.90 17.29 -1.18
CA ARG A 16 -13.67 16.78 -2.54
C ARG A 16 -13.49 15.26 -2.57
N LEU A 17 -12.67 14.72 -1.66
CA LEU A 17 -12.45 13.28 -1.55
C LEU A 17 -13.72 12.56 -1.08
N ASP A 18 -14.42 13.13 -0.11
CA ASP A 18 -15.68 12.57 0.39
C ASP A 18 -16.73 12.46 -0.72
N THR A 19 -16.81 13.49 -1.57
CA THR A 19 -17.69 13.49 -2.75
C THR A 19 -17.25 12.45 -3.78
N PHE A 20 -15.95 12.38 -4.10
CA PHE A 20 -15.42 11.46 -5.10
C PHE A 20 -15.58 9.99 -4.71
N PHE A 21 -15.30 9.66 -3.44
CA PHE A 21 -15.37 8.29 -2.93
C PHE A 21 -16.75 7.94 -2.34
N GLY A 22 -17.66 8.92 -2.19
CA GLY A 22 -18.97 8.72 -1.57
C GLY A 22 -18.91 8.32 -0.09
N ARG A 23 -17.81 8.68 0.60
CA ARG A 23 -17.51 8.26 1.98
C ARG A 23 -17.01 9.46 2.78
N ARG A 24 -17.59 9.71 3.95
CA ARG A 24 -17.17 10.83 4.80
C ARG A 24 -15.93 10.51 5.62
N ASP A 25 -15.03 11.47 5.76
CA ASP A 25 -13.86 11.43 6.66
C ASP A 25 -13.00 10.16 6.48
N HIS A 26 -12.88 9.68 5.23
CA HIS A 26 -12.25 8.38 4.94
C HIS A 26 -10.72 8.42 4.86
N PHE A 27 -10.16 9.62 4.72
CA PHE A 27 -8.73 9.83 4.54
C PHE A 27 -8.13 10.70 5.65
N ILE A 28 -6.83 10.55 5.87
CA ILE A 28 -6.01 11.29 6.83
C ILE A 28 -4.72 11.77 6.17
N GLU A 29 -4.14 12.84 6.71
CA GLU A 29 -2.77 13.25 6.37
C GLU A 29 -1.79 12.57 7.31
N VAL A 30 -0.77 11.92 6.75
CA VAL A 30 0.30 11.26 7.50
C VAL A 30 1.60 12.07 7.38
N ASN A 31 2.24 12.32 8.53
CA ASN A 31 3.49 13.07 8.65
C ASN A 31 4.57 12.25 9.37
N PRO A 32 5.87 12.47 9.09
CA PRO A 32 6.41 13.42 8.10
C PRO A 32 6.24 12.89 6.67
N GLY A 33 5.73 13.73 5.76
CA GLY A 33 5.55 13.38 4.35
C GLY A 33 4.39 14.08 3.68
N ARG A 34 3.40 14.56 4.46
CA ARG A 34 2.18 15.19 3.96
C ARG A 34 1.49 14.35 2.88
N VAL A 35 1.41 13.04 3.15
CA VAL A 35 0.78 12.07 2.26
C VAL A 35 -0.64 11.79 2.72
N VAL A 36 -1.56 11.69 1.77
CA VAL A 36 -2.95 11.35 2.04
C VAL A 36 -3.10 9.83 1.98
N MET A 37 -3.56 9.23 3.07
CA MET A 37 -3.76 7.79 3.20
C MET A 37 -5.18 7.49 3.70
N PRO A 38 -5.72 6.28 3.43
CA PRO A 38 -6.93 5.83 4.10
C PRO A 38 -6.74 5.87 5.62
N LYS A 39 -7.81 6.20 6.35
CA LYS A 39 -7.75 6.36 7.81
C LYS A 39 -7.23 5.12 8.55
N ALA A 40 -7.53 3.93 8.03
CA ALA A 40 -7.04 2.66 8.57
C ALA A 40 -5.52 2.51 8.54
N PHE A 41 -4.79 3.33 7.77
CA PHE A 41 -3.33 3.33 7.81
C PHE A 41 -2.79 3.65 9.23
N ALA A 42 -3.52 4.44 10.02
CA ALA A 42 -3.15 4.72 11.40
C ALA A 42 -3.05 3.46 12.28
N ASP A 43 -3.76 2.38 11.93
CA ASP A 43 -3.70 1.10 12.66
C ASP A 43 -2.41 0.31 12.34
N TYR A 44 -1.76 0.59 11.21
CA TYR A 44 -0.63 -0.18 10.70
C TYR A 44 0.69 0.60 10.63
N GLY A 45 0.66 1.93 10.55
CA GLY A 45 1.82 2.76 10.23
C GLY A 45 3.03 2.54 11.16
N ASP A 46 2.78 2.46 12.46
CA ASP A 46 3.85 2.20 13.45
C ASP A 46 4.41 0.79 13.32
N SER A 47 3.57 -0.21 13.04
CA SER A 47 4.00 -1.59 12.85
C SER A 47 4.85 -1.76 11.59
N ILE A 48 4.47 -1.10 10.49
CA ILE A 48 5.24 -1.07 9.23
C ILE A 48 6.61 -0.45 9.49
N ARG A 49 6.66 0.66 10.25
CA ARG A 49 7.91 1.34 10.58
C ARG A 49 8.82 0.53 11.50
N ALA A 50 8.24 -0.30 12.35
CA ALA A 50 8.96 -1.18 13.27
C ALA A 50 9.35 -2.53 12.65
N LEU A 51 9.05 -2.77 11.37
CA LEU A 51 9.36 -4.04 10.71
C LEU A 51 10.86 -4.34 10.80
N PRO A 52 11.24 -5.58 11.16
CA PRO A 52 12.64 -5.98 11.18
C PRO A 52 13.17 -6.06 9.75
N ILE A 53 14.06 -5.14 9.40
CA ILE A 53 14.71 -5.08 8.09
C ILE A 53 15.89 -6.06 8.08
N ARG A 54 16.03 -6.80 6.98
CA ARG A 54 17.15 -7.71 6.72
C ARG A 54 18.07 -7.10 5.67
N SER A 55 19.35 -7.48 5.71
CA SER A 55 20.36 -6.99 4.76
C SER A 55 20.13 -7.41 3.32
N ASN A 56 19.28 -8.43 3.10
CA ASN A 56 18.92 -8.95 1.79
C ASN A 56 17.50 -8.56 1.34
N ASP A 57 16.82 -7.67 2.07
CA ASP A 57 15.51 -7.19 1.63
C ASP A 57 15.66 -6.32 0.38
N VAL A 58 14.75 -6.51 -0.58
CA VAL A 58 14.67 -5.69 -1.81
C VAL A 58 13.38 -4.89 -1.77
N TRP A 59 13.52 -3.57 -1.78
CA TRP A 59 12.40 -2.63 -1.68
C TRP A 59 12.12 -2.02 -3.05
N LEU A 60 10.89 -2.14 -3.53
CA LEU A 60 10.41 -1.38 -4.68
C LEU A 60 9.48 -0.27 -4.21
N MET A 61 9.89 0.97 -4.43
CA MET A 61 9.12 2.15 -4.05
C MET A 61 8.74 2.94 -5.29
N SER A 62 7.45 3.27 -5.43
CA SER A 62 6.98 4.15 -6.49
C SER A 62 5.65 4.78 -6.11
N PHE A 63 5.28 5.89 -6.76
CA PHE A 63 3.90 6.35 -6.74
C PHE A 63 3.01 5.36 -7.53
N PRO A 64 1.71 5.21 -7.18
CA PRO A 64 0.81 4.34 -7.93
C PRO A 64 0.81 4.66 -9.42
N ARG A 65 0.68 3.62 -10.26
CA ARG A 65 0.64 3.71 -11.73
C ARG A 65 1.94 4.15 -12.42
N ALA A 66 3.06 4.23 -11.71
CA ALA A 66 4.38 4.55 -12.29
C ALA A 66 5.15 3.32 -12.85
N GLY A 67 4.48 2.18 -13.07
CA GLY A 67 5.10 0.97 -13.63
C GLY A 67 5.63 -0.05 -12.60
N SER A 68 5.22 0.06 -11.33
CA SER A 68 5.65 -0.87 -10.27
C SER A 68 5.39 -2.33 -10.60
N THR A 69 4.24 -2.68 -11.15
CA THR A 69 3.91 -4.07 -11.55
C THR A 69 4.97 -4.68 -12.48
N TRP A 70 5.45 -3.93 -13.47
CA TRP A 70 6.48 -4.41 -14.39
C TRP A 70 7.84 -4.52 -13.70
N ALA A 71 8.18 -3.53 -12.88
CA ALA A 71 9.41 -3.55 -12.10
C ALA A 71 9.46 -4.72 -11.10
N GLN A 72 8.33 -5.03 -10.44
CA GLN A 72 8.20 -6.19 -9.54
C GLN A 72 8.54 -7.49 -10.27
N GLU A 73 7.98 -7.72 -11.47
CA GLU A 73 8.29 -8.92 -12.25
C GLU A 73 9.76 -9.01 -12.65
N MET A 74 10.33 -7.92 -13.16
CA MET A 74 11.73 -7.89 -13.59
C MET A 74 12.68 -8.14 -12.41
N VAL A 75 12.46 -7.46 -11.29
CA VAL A 75 13.29 -7.61 -10.08
C VAL A 75 13.17 -9.03 -9.52
N TRP A 76 11.96 -9.57 -9.46
CA TRP A 76 11.74 -10.92 -8.94
C TRP A 76 12.42 -11.97 -9.82
N LEU A 77 12.28 -11.90 -11.15
CA LEU A 77 12.95 -12.84 -12.07
C LEU A 77 14.48 -12.75 -11.96
N LEU A 78 15.04 -11.54 -11.93
CA LEU A 78 16.49 -11.36 -11.75
C LEU A 78 16.99 -11.95 -10.43
N GLY A 79 16.22 -11.77 -9.34
CA GLY A 79 16.55 -12.33 -8.03
C GLY A 79 16.34 -13.85 -7.90
N ASN A 80 15.60 -14.47 -8.83
CA ASN A 80 15.24 -15.89 -8.82
C ASN A 80 15.74 -16.63 -10.06
N ASN A 81 16.92 -16.26 -10.59
CA ASN A 81 17.58 -16.96 -11.71
C ASN A 81 16.73 -17.11 -12.98
N LEU A 82 15.88 -16.13 -13.27
CA LEU A 82 14.94 -16.13 -14.40
C LEU A 82 13.99 -17.35 -14.38
N ASP A 83 13.51 -17.74 -13.19
CA ASP A 83 12.51 -18.81 -13.04
C ASP A 83 11.12 -18.36 -13.52
N TYR A 84 10.90 -18.48 -14.83
CA TYR A 84 9.63 -18.11 -15.48
C TYR A 84 8.47 -19.02 -15.09
N ASP A 85 8.73 -20.29 -14.75
CA ASP A 85 7.69 -21.24 -14.37
C ASP A 85 7.10 -20.86 -13.00
N ALA A 86 7.95 -20.56 -12.02
CA ALA A 86 7.48 -20.06 -10.73
C ALA A 86 6.76 -18.71 -10.87
N ALA A 87 7.31 -17.76 -11.65
CA ALA A 87 6.68 -16.46 -11.88
C ALA A 87 5.28 -16.58 -12.49
N ARG A 88 5.05 -17.56 -13.38
CA ARG A 88 3.75 -17.82 -14.01
C ARG A 88 2.73 -18.46 -13.08
N ASN A 89 3.19 -19.35 -12.21
CA ASN A 89 2.31 -20.17 -11.37
C ASN A 89 2.03 -19.57 -9.98
N GLN A 90 2.76 -18.52 -9.59
CA GLN A 90 2.57 -17.83 -8.31
C GLN A 90 2.00 -16.42 -8.51
N LEU A 91 0.99 -16.09 -7.69
CA LEU A 91 0.43 -14.74 -7.63
C LEU A 91 1.52 -13.71 -7.29
N GLN A 92 1.51 -12.58 -7.99
CA GLN A 92 2.48 -11.50 -7.79
C GLN A 92 2.49 -11.01 -6.33
N GLN A 93 1.32 -10.89 -5.68
CA GLN A 93 1.23 -10.44 -4.29
C GLN A 93 1.91 -11.39 -3.28
N VAL A 94 2.06 -12.68 -3.63
CA VAL A 94 2.77 -13.65 -2.78
C VAL A 94 4.29 -13.49 -2.95
N ARG A 95 4.73 -13.12 -4.15
CA ARG A 95 6.14 -12.93 -4.51
C ARG A 95 6.69 -11.56 -4.09
N THR A 96 5.86 -10.53 -4.16
CA THR A 96 6.19 -9.14 -3.84
C THR A 96 5.06 -8.54 -2.99
N PRO A 97 5.05 -8.78 -1.66
CA PRO A 97 4.00 -8.28 -0.78
C PRO A 97 4.03 -6.74 -0.70
N LEU A 98 2.84 -6.13 -0.69
CA LEU A 98 2.65 -4.69 -0.52
C LEU A 98 2.37 -4.39 0.96
N LEU A 99 3.18 -3.54 1.59
CA LEU A 99 3.14 -3.33 3.04
C LEU A 99 1.88 -2.61 3.51
N GLU A 100 1.43 -1.64 2.74
CA GLU A 100 0.26 -0.81 3.04
C GLU A 100 -1.06 -1.41 2.53
N LEU A 101 -1.03 -2.61 1.93
CA LEU A 101 -2.20 -3.22 1.29
C LEU A 101 -3.39 -3.33 2.25
N SER A 102 -3.16 -3.77 3.49
CA SER A 102 -4.21 -3.91 4.50
C SER A 102 -4.88 -2.58 4.84
N ALA A 103 -4.15 -1.47 4.77
CA ALA A 103 -4.69 -0.14 4.99
C ALA A 103 -5.49 0.37 3.79
N ILE A 104 -5.10 -0.01 2.57
CA ILE A 104 -5.79 0.37 1.33
C ILE A 104 -7.11 -0.38 1.18
N PHE A 105 -7.14 -1.66 1.55
CA PHE A 105 -8.30 -2.54 1.40
C PHE A 105 -9.13 -2.71 2.68
N SER A 106 -8.82 -1.99 3.76
CA SER A 106 -9.46 -2.15 5.07
C SER A 106 -10.98 -1.95 5.07
N ASP A 107 -11.53 -1.29 4.05
CA ASP A 107 -12.94 -0.94 3.94
C ASP A 107 -13.49 -1.24 2.52
N ASP A 108 -12.87 -2.19 1.82
CA ASP A 108 -13.31 -2.63 0.50
C ASP A 108 -14.42 -3.68 0.64
N ARG A 109 -15.68 -3.23 0.55
CA ARG A 109 -16.86 -4.13 0.58
C ARG A 109 -17.03 -4.97 -0.69
N GLY A 110 -16.20 -4.77 -1.71
CA GLY A 110 -16.24 -5.57 -2.95
C GLY A 110 -15.92 -7.06 -2.75
N VAL A 111 -15.32 -7.44 -1.61
CA VAL A 111 -15.03 -8.84 -1.29
C VAL A 111 -16.28 -9.60 -0.83
N GLU A 112 -17.29 -8.92 -0.25
CA GLU A 112 -18.55 -9.57 0.16
C GLU A 112 -19.39 -10.04 -1.04
N GLU A 113 -19.27 -9.40 -2.21
CA GLU A 113 -20.00 -9.80 -3.43
C GLU A 113 -19.30 -10.86 -4.29
N THR A 114 -18.01 -11.12 -4.04
CA THR A 114 -17.20 -12.02 -4.90
C THR A 114 -16.92 -13.38 -4.25
N VAL A 115 -17.37 -13.60 -3.02
CA VAL A 115 -17.34 -14.90 -2.34
C VAL A 115 -18.79 -15.36 -2.11
N THR A 116 -19.46 -15.77 -3.20
CA THR A 116 -20.59 -16.70 -3.17
C THR A 116 -20.35 -17.84 -4.13
#